data_AF-A0AAN8AFY6-F1
#
_entry.id   AF-A0AAN8AFY6-F1
#
_cell.length_a   1.000
_cell.length_b   1.000
_cell.length_c   1.000
_cell.angle_alpha   90.00
_cell.angle_beta   90.00
_cell.angle_gamma   90.00
#
_symmetry.space_group_name_H-M   'P 1'
#
loop_
_entity.id
_entity.type
_entity.pdbx_description
1 polymer ?
#
loop_
_entity_poly.entity_id
_entity_poly.type
_entity_poly.pdbx_seq_one_letter_code
_entity_poly.pdbx_strand_id
1 'polypeptide(L)'
;MDQEDCDPPPADSSVSCSFPVSLRITRGPIAAPPLTESSTTRPGEFPSNVSFVKANYVLENDNLLLTQRPEYDVVMCLSVTKWVHLNWGDEGLKRFFKRVYRHLRPGGKFILEPQPWESYVRRKKLTDSINKNFLNIRLRPDQFSSYLTSEVGFTRSEFLGAPKCSIRGFQRPIFLFHK
;
A
#
# COMPACT_ATOMS: atom_id res chain seq x y z
N MET A 1 35.69 39.42 41.27
CA MET A 1 34.25 39.51 41.05
C MET A 1 34.02 39.90 39.60
N ASP A 2 33.57 39.05 38.70
CA ASP A 2 33.40 37.60 38.68
C ASP A 2 33.54 37.19 37.21
N GLN A 3 34.10 36.00 37.01
CA GLN A 3 34.35 35.39 35.72
C GLN A 3 33.06 34.63 35.34
N GLU A 4 32.30 35.12 34.37
CA GLU A 4 31.13 34.41 33.85
C GLU A 4 31.60 33.24 32.97
N ASP A 5 31.57 32.04 33.54
CA ASP A 5 31.69 30.77 32.82
C ASP A 5 30.50 30.63 31.86
N CYS A 6 30.77 30.61 30.56
CA CYS A 6 29.81 30.15 29.55
C CYS A 6 29.80 28.63 29.53
N ASP A 7 28.79 28.02 30.14
CA ASP A 7 28.53 26.59 30.01
C ASP A 7 28.40 26.18 28.52
N PRO A 8 29.02 25.07 28.09
CA PRO A 8 28.83 24.55 26.74
C PRO A 8 27.41 23.99 26.56
N PRO A 9 26.86 24.02 25.33
CA PRO A 9 25.51 23.51 25.08
C PRO A 9 25.44 22.00 25.39
N PRO A 10 24.31 21.50 25.91
CA PRO A 10 24.17 20.09 26.23
C PRO A 10 24.34 19.24 24.98
N ALA A 11 25.14 18.19 25.13
CA ALA A 11 25.46 17.23 24.09
C ALA A 11 24.21 16.65 23.43
N ASP A 12 24.28 16.58 22.11
CA ASP A 12 23.45 15.86 21.14
C ASP A 12 22.42 14.92 21.80
N SER A 13 21.18 15.38 21.88
CA SER A 13 20.06 14.49 22.20
C SER A 13 19.97 13.46 21.09
N SER A 14 20.54 12.28 21.31
CA SER A 14 20.43 11.15 20.40
C SER A 14 18.94 10.91 20.16
N VAL A 15 18.43 11.36 19.01
CA VAL A 15 17.07 11.09 18.61
C VAL A 15 17.00 9.59 18.46
N SER A 16 16.51 8.91 19.49
CA SER A 16 16.27 7.49 19.41
C SER A 16 15.25 7.32 18.28
N CYS A 17 15.69 6.78 17.15
CA CYS A 17 14.82 6.42 16.03
C CYS A 17 13.93 5.27 16.50
N SER A 18 12.89 5.61 17.26
CA SER A 18 11.92 4.64 17.74
C SER A 18 11.01 4.26 16.58
N PHE A 19 11.10 3.00 16.17
CA PHE A 19 10.14 2.42 15.25
C PHE A 19 8.75 2.40 15.90
N PRO A 20 7.67 2.58 15.13
CA PRO A 20 6.30 2.44 15.63
C PRO A 20 6.12 1.17 16.47
N VAL A 21 5.39 1.28 17.60
CA VAL A 21 5.16 0.18 18.55
C VAL A 21 4.59 -1.07 17.85
N SER A 22 3.76 -0.88 16.83
CA SER A 22 3.23 -1.96 15.99
C SER A 22 4.31 -2.80 15.30
N LEU A 23 5.48 -2.25 14.97
CA LEU A 23 6.59 -3.03 14.42
C LEU A 23 7.19 -3.99 15.46
N ARG A 24 7.30 -3.56 16.73
CA ARG A 24 7.74 -4.44 17.83
C ARG A 24 6.71 -5.55 18.07
N ILE A 25 5.42 -5.24 17.96
CA ILE A 25 4.35 -6.25 18.06
C ILE A 25 4.43 -7.25 16.91
N THR A 26 4.61 -6.79 15.66
CA THR A 26 4.55 -7.66 14.48
C THR A 26 5.82 -8.52 14.30
N ARG A 27 7.00 -7.99 14.64
CA ARG A 27 8.29 -8.64 14.40
C ARG A 27 8.97 -9.15 15.66
N GLY A 28 8.38 -8.91 16.82
CA GLY A 28 9.00 -9.12 18.10
C GLY A 28 10.01 -8.02 18.48
N PRO A 29 10.46 -8.04 19.74
CA PRO A 29 11.55 -7.19 20.22
C PRO A 29 12.83 -7.38 19.40
N ILE A 30 13.53 -6.29 19.05
CA ILE A 30 14.89 -6.36 18.47
C ILE A 30 15.90 -6.87 19.52
N ALA A 31 15.65 -6.57 20.80
CA ALA A 31 16.37 -7.07 21.96
C ALA A 31 15.36 -7.57 23.00
N ALA A 32 15.70 -8.62 23.74
CA ALA A 32 14.79 -9.25 24.71
C ALA A 32 14.19 -8.19 25.65
N PRO A 33 12.85 -8.16 25.81
CA PRO A 33 12.18 -7.16 26.63
C PRO A 33 12.52 -7.40 28.10
N PRO A 34 12.63 -6.35 28.92
CA PRO A 34 12.71 -6.50 30.37
C PRO A 34 11.53 -7.36 30.85
N LEU A 35 11.80 -8.33 31.73
CA LEU A 35 10.82 -9.31 32.24
C LEU A 35 9.62 -8.69 32.99
N THR A 36 9.59 -7.38 33.14
CA THR A 36 8.62 -6.61 33.94
C THR A 36 7.61 -5.80 33.11
N GLU A 37 7.76 -5.69 31.79
CA GLU A 37 6.79 -4.97 30.95
C GLU A 37 5.60 -5.85 30.59
N SER A 38 4.59 -5.87 31.47
CA SER A 38 3.27 -6.39 31.11
C SER A 38 2.67 -5.52 30.00
N SER A 39 2.37 -6.12 28.84
CA SER A 39 1.75 -5.41 27.72
C SER A 39 0.34 -4.98 28.12
N THR A 40 0.15 -3.69 28.41
CA THR A 40 -1.15 -3.08 28.74
C THR A 40 -2.07 -2.92 27.52
N THR A 41 -1.63 -3.35 26.35
CA THR A 41 -2.32 -3.11 25.08
C THR A 41 -3.48 -4.10 24.85
N ARG A 42 -4.69 -3.55 24.75
CA ARG A 42 -5.90 -4.32 24.44
C ARG A 42 -5.92 -4.72 22.96
N PRO A 43 -6.24 -5.98 22.61
CA PRO A 43 -6.49 -6.38 21.23
C PRO A 43 -7.58 -5.51 20.59
N GLY A 44 -7.36 -5.06 19.36
CA GLY A 44 -8.33 -4.22 18.64
C GLY A 44 -8.21 -2.71 18.89
N GLU A 45 -7.43 -2.28 19.88
CA GLU A 45 -7.11 -0.87 20.11
C GLU A 45 -5.74 -0.52 19.51
N PHE A 46 -5.54 0.76 19.17
CA PHE A 46 -4.22 1.24 18.73
C PHE A 46 -3.21 1.14 19.88
N PRO A 47 -1.97 0.65 19.65
CA PRO A 47 -1.36 0.27 18.36
C PRO A 47 -1.52 -1.20 17.96
N SER A 48 -2.20 -2.03 18.75
CA SER A 48 -2.39 -3.47 18.52
C SER A 48 -3.33 -3.80 17.35
N ASN A 49 -4.05 -2.82 16.81
CA ASN A 49 -4.91 -2.97 15.64
C ASN A 49 -4.21 -2.65 14.30
N VAL A 50 -2.90 -2.37 14.31
CA VAL A 50 -2.11 -2.13 13.11
C VAL A 50 -0.90 -3.07 13.09
N SER A 51 -0.65 -3.68 11.94
CA SER A 51 0.51 -4.55 11.70
C SER A 51 1.15 -4.24 10.35
N PHE A 52 2.45 -4.46 10.23
CA PHE A 52 3.19 -4.24 8.98
C PHE A 52 3.88 -5.51 8.49
N VAL A 53 3.63 -5.87 7.24
CA VAL A 53 4.22 -7.04 6.58
C VAL A 53 4.99 -6.61 5.35
N LYS A 54 6.21 -7.15 5.17
CA LYS A 54 6.99 -7.01 3.93
C LYS A 54 6.61 -8.15 3.00
N ALA A 55 5.95 -7.85 1.89
CA ALA A 55 5.58 -8.86 0.89
C ALA A 55 5.48 -8.23 -0.51
N ASN A 56 5.65 -9.06 -1.54
CA ASN A 56 5.15 -8.74 -2.88
C ASN A 56 3.70 -9.20 -2.98
N TYR A 57 2.78 -8.26 -3.22
CA TYR A 57 1.36 -8.59 -3.35
C TYR A 57 1.02 -9.21 -4.72
N VAL A 58 1.84 -8.99 -5.74
CA VAL A 58 1.69 -9.65 -7.05
C VAL A 58 2.20 -11.08 -6.90
N LEU A 59 1.29 -12.05 -7.03
CA LEU A 59 1.64 -13.48 -6.97
C LEU A 59 2.47 -13.87 -8.21
N GLU A 60 3.31 -14.89 -8.06
CA GLU A 60 4.22 -15.34 -9.12
C GLU A 60 3.46 -15.89 -10.33
N ASN A 61 2.38 -16.63 -10.10
CA ASN A 61 1.55 -17.24 -11.14
C ASN A 61 0.08 -17.31 -10.72
N ASP A 62 -0.79 -17.63 -11.68
CA ASP A 62 -2.24 -17.62 -11.51
C ASP A 62 -2.76 -18.78 -10.64
N ASN A 63 -2.04 -19.91 -10.53
CA ASN A 63 -2.45 -21.03 -9.68
C ASN A 63 -2.48 -20.64 -8.20
N LEU A 64 -1.60 -19.72 -7.78
CA LEU A 64 -1.57 -19.18 -6.43
C LEU A 64 -2.81 -18.32 -6.10
N LEU A 65 -3.60 -17.89 -7.09
CA LEU A 65 -4.89 -17.25 -6.80
C LEU A 65 -5.85 -18.22 -6.13
N LEU A 66 -5.79 -19.52 -6.46
CA LEU A 66 -6.69 -20.53 -5.92
C LEU A 66 -6.55 -20.70 -4.40
N THR A 67 -5.36 -20.43 -3.87
CA THR A 67 -5.07 -20.51 -2.43
C THR A 67 -5.48 -19.25 -1.66
N GLN A 68 -5.77 -18.14 -2.34
CA GLN A 68 -6.19 -16.89 -1.70
C GLN A 68 -7.56 -17.06 -1.04
N ARG A 69 -7.62 -16.77 0.27
CA ARG A 69 -8.84 -16.81 1.06
C ARG A 69 -9.39 -15.39 1.33
N PRO A 70 -10.69 -15.26 1.60
CA PRO A 70 -11.27 -14.00 2.06
C PRO A 70 -10.86 -13.69 3.50
N GLU A 71 -10.21 -12.55 3.72
CA GLU A 71 -9.66 -12.15 5.02
C GLU A 71 -10.03 -10.71 5.39
N TYR A 72 -10.31 -9.86 4.40
CA TYR A 72 -10.53 -8.43 4.61
C TYR A 72 -11.93 -7.98 4.20
N ASP A 73 -12.47 -7.03 4.96
CA ASP A 73 -13.72 -6.34 4.62
C ASP A 73 -13.45 -5.15 3.68
N VAL A 74 -12.27 -4.54 3.79
CA VAL A 74 -11.83 -3.44 2.95
C VAL A 74 -10.37 -3.67 2.52
N VAL A 75 -10.09 -3.50 1.23
CA VAL A 75 -8.72 -3.43 0.71
C VAL A 75 -8.51 -2.05 0.08
N MET A 76 -7.41 -1.39 0.45
CA MET A 76 -7.03 -0.09 -0.10
C MET A 76 -5.82 -0.24 -1.03
N CYS A 77 -5.95 0.23 -2.27
CA CYS A 77 -4.87 0.31 -3.26
C CYS A 77 -4.70 1.77 -3.67
N LEU A 78 -3.91 2.49 -2.88
CA LEU A 78 -3.73 3.93 -3.04
C LEU A 78 -2.39 4.22 -3.70
N SER A 79 -2.40 4.73 -4.94
CA SER A 79 -1.17 5.06 -5.66
C SER A 79 -0.19 3.88 -5.81
N VAL A 80 -0.71 2.66 -6.03
CA VAL A 80 0.12 1.44 -6.22
C VAL A 80 0.04 0.89 -7.64
N THR A 81 -1.08 1.04 -8.35
CA THR A 81 -1.34 0.33 -9.63
C THR A 81 -0.27 0.57 -10.68
N LYS A 82 0.21 1.81 -10.86
CA LYS A 82 1.30 2.11 -11.80
C LYS A 82 2.55 1.30 -11.53
N TRP A 83 2.93 1.17 -10.27
CA TRP A 83 4.16 0.45 -9.92
C TRP A 83 4.01 -1.04 -10.16
N VAL A 84 2.84 -1.59 -9.88
CA VAL A 84 2.51 -2.98 -10.24
C VAL A 84 2.60 -3.16 -11.76
N HIS A 85 1.94 -2.27 -12.49
CA HIS A 85 1.77 -2.36 -13.93
C HIS A 85 3.08 -2.19 -14.71
N LEU A 86 3.96 -1.29 -14.27
CA LEU A 86 5.30 -1.12 -14.87
C LEU A 86 6.24 -2.28 -14.56
N ASN A 87 6.16 -2.90 -13.38
CA ASN A 87 7.08 -3.99 -13.00
C ASN A 87 6.63 -5.37 -13.46
N TRP A 88 5.32 -5.63 -13.55
CA TRP A 88 4.78 -6.95 -13.90
C TRP A 88 3.82 -6.95 -15.10
N GLY A 89 3.71 -5.83 -15.82
CA GLY A 89 2.87 -5.70 -17.02
C GLY A 89 1.38 -5.88 -16.74
N ASP A 90 0.59 -6.02 -17.81
CA ASP A 90 -0.85 -6.25 -17.72
C ASP A 90 -1.17 -7.51 -16.92
N GLU A 91 -0.46 -8.62 -17.14
CA GLU A 91 -0.73 -9.89 -16.47
C GLU A 91 -0.52 -9.81 -14.95
N GLY A 92 0.54 -9.13 -14.50
CA GLY A 92 0.74 -8.87 -13.07
C GLY A 92 -0.35 -8.00 -12.46
N LEU A 93 -0.80 -6.96 -13.18
CA LEU A 93 -1.86 -6.08 -12.70
C LEU A 93 -3.22 -6.80 -12.66
N LYS A 94 -3.54 -7.59 -13.68
CA LYS A 94 -4.76 -8.41 -13.73
C LYS A 94 -4.77 -9.42 -12.59
N ARG A 95 -3.65 -10.11 -12.34
CA ARG A 95 -3.49 -11.03 -11.21
C ARG A 95 -3.62 -10.32 -9.86
N PHE A 96 -3.02 -9.13 -9.73
CA PHE A 96 -3.16 -8.28 -8.56
C PHE A 96 -4.64 -7.99 -8.27
N PHE A 97 -5.42 -7.56 -9.27
CA PHE A 97 -6.84 -7.27 -9.10
C PHE A 97 -7.67 -8.52 -8.76
N LYS A 98 -7.42 -9.65 -9.44
CA LYS A 98 -8.06 -10.94 -9.10
C LYS A 98 -7.76 -11.35 -7.66
N ARG A 99 -6.52 -11.15 -7.19
CA ARG A 99 -6.14 -11.43 -5.80
C ARG A 99 -6.91 -10.54 -4.84
N VAL A 100 -6.97 -9.22 -5.08
CA VAL A 100 -7.76 -8.27 -4.26
C VAL A 100 -9.21 -8.76 -4.13
N TYR A 101 -9.86 -9.10 -5.24
CA TYR A 101 -11.24 -9.59 -5.22
C TYR A 101 -11.38 -10.86 -4.37
N ARG A 102 -10.49 -11.85 -4.52
CA ARG A 102 -10.52 -13.08 -3.71
C ARG A 102 -10.20 -12.85 -2.23
N HIS A 103 -9.40 -11.83 -1.92
CA HIS A 103 -9.03 -11.46 -0.56
C HIS A 103 -10.17 -10.79 0.23
N LEU A 104 -11.13 -10.20 -0.49
CA LEU A 104 -12.30 -9.57 0.11
C LEU A 104 -13.35 -10.60 0.52
N ARG A 105 -13.92 -10.43 1.71
CA ARG A 105 -15.15 -11.14 2.14
C ARG A 105 -16.35 -10.76 1.26
N PRO A 106 -17.41 -11.59 1.19
CA PRO A 106 -18.66 -11.20 0.56
C PRO A 106 -19.16 -9.84 1.10
N GLY A 107 -19.57 -8.92 0.23
CA GLY A 107 -19.93 -7.54 0.61
C GLY A 107 -18.73 -6.62 0.90
N GLY A 108 -17.51 -7.12 0.71
CA GLY A 108 -16.28 -6.36 0.90
C GLY A 108 -16.10 -5.23 -0.12
N LYS A 109 -15.24 -4.27 0.22
CA LYS A 109 -15.04 -3.03 -0.52
C LYS A 109 -13.59 -2.90 -0.99
N PHE A 110 -13.40 -2.56 -2.25
CA PHE A 110 -12.08 -2.22 -2.80
C PHE A 110 -11.99 -0.74 -3.09
N ILE A 111 -11.08 -0.04 -2.41
CA ILE A 111 -10.81 1.39 -2.62
C ILE A 111 -9.58 1.52 -3.51
N LEU A 112 -9.73 2.16 -4.66
CA LEU A 112 -8.71 2.27 -5.68
C LEU A 112 -8.43 3.73 -6.02
N GLU A 113 -7.18 4.16 -5.92
CA GLU A 113 -6.69 5.43 -6.44
C GLU A 113 -5.64 5.14 -7.53
N PRO A 114 -6.06 5.01 -8.81
CA PRO A 114 -5.14 4.72 -9.90
C PRO A 114 -4.36 5.97 -10.31
N GLN A 115 -3.08 5.80 -10.64
CA GLN A 115 -2.32 6.91 -11.23
C GLN A 115 -2.64 7.09 -12.71
N PRO A 116 -2.62 8.35 -13.20
CA PRO A 116 -2.95 8.63 -14.59
C PRO A 116 -1.80 8.24 -15.53
N TRP A 117 -2.11 7.96 -16.79
CA TRP A 117 -1.18 7.42 -17.79
C TRP A 117 0.07 8.31 -18.00
N GLU A 118 -0.08 9.63 -17.92
CA GLU A 118 1.01 10.60 -18.07
C GLU A 118 2.10 10.39 -17.00
N SER A 119 1.74 9.85 -15.84
CA SER A 119 2.69 9.51 -14.78
C SER A 119 3.53 8.26 -15.10
N TYR A 120 3.07 7.38 -15.98
CA TYR A 120 3.80 6.20 -16.47
C TYR A 120 4.90 6.64 -17.45
N VAL A 121 4.55 7.54 -18.37
CA VAL A 121 5.48 8.05 -19.40
C VAL A 121 6.75 8.63 -18.76
N ARG A 122 6.62 9.30 -17.62
CA ARG A 122 7.75 9.87 -16.85
C ARG A 122 8.66 8.82 -16.19
N ARG A 123 8.20 7.58 -16.03
CA ARG A 123 8.90 6.51 -15.31
C ARG A 123 9.22 5.28 -16.18
N LYS A 124 8.83 5.28 -17.46
CA LYS A 124 9.04 4.16 -18.39
C LYS A 124 10.49 3.79 -18.71
N LYS A 125 11.47 4.62 -18.32
CA LYS A 125 12.90 4.40 -18.59
C LYS A 125 13.70 4.05 -17.33
N LEU A 126 13.04 3.68 -16.24
CA LEU A 126 13.72 3.35 -14.98
C LEU A 126 14.59 2.09 -15.10
N THR A 127 14.12 1.08 -15.84
CA THR A 127 14.86 -0.16 -16.16
C THR A 127 14.40 -0.66 -17.53
N ASP A 128 15.20 -1.53 -18.16
CA ASP A 128 14.84 -2.15 -19.45
C ASP A 128 13.57 -3.00 -19.34
N SER A 129 13.41 -3.72 -18.23
CA SER A 129 12.20 -4.50 -17.93
C SER A 129 10.96 -3.61 -17.84
N ILE A 130 11.05 -2.47 -17.12
CA ILE A 130 9.96 -1.49 -17.04
C ILE A 130 9.65 -0.91 -18.42
N ASN A 131 10.66 -0.63 -19.24
CA ASN A 131 10.46 -0.12 -20.58
C ASN A 131 9.72 -1.13 -21.46
N LYS A 132 10.17 -2.39 -21.45
CA LYS A 132 9.53 -3.49 -22.17
C LYS A 132 8.08 -3.65 -21.73
N ASN A 133 7.80 -3.67 -20.43
CA ASN A 133 6.43 -3.76 -19.93
C ASN A 133 5.59 -2.57 -20.38
N PHE A 134 6.08 -1.34 -20.22
CA PHE A 134 5.39 -0.11 -20.63
C PHE A 134 4.96 -0.15 -22.11
N LEU A 135 5.84 -0.61 -23.00
CA LEU A 135 5.55 -0.72 -24.43
C LEU A 135 4.47 -1.78 -24.74
N ASN A 136 4.31 -2.78 -23.86
CA ASN A 136 3.35 -3.87 -24.03
C ASN A 136 2.04 -3.68 -23.25
N ILE A 137 1.88 -2.57 -22.50
CA ILE A 137 0.63 -2.27 -21.77
C ILE A 137 -0.51 -2.08 -22.76
N ARG A 138 -1.58 -2.86 -22.58
CA ARG A 138 -2.84 -2.72 -23.34
C ARG A 138 -3.98 -2.25 -22.43
N LEU A 139 -4.05 -2.76 -21.21
CA LEU A 139 -5.05 -2.36 -20.21
C LEU A 139 -4.65 -1.03 -19.56
N ARG A 140 -5.24 0.09 -19.98
CA ARG A 140 -4.91 1.42 -19.45
C ARG A 140 -5.72 1.82 -18.21
N PRO A 141 -5.27 2.82 -17.41
CA PRO A 141 -5.97 3.22 -16.18
C PRO A 141 -7.44 3.60 -16.33
N ASP A 142 -7.81 4.23 -17.45
CA ASP A 142 -9.19 4.57 -17.82
C ASP A 142 -10.08 3.34 -18.06
N GLN A 143 -9.47 2.19 -18.35
CA GLN A 143 -10.17 0.92 -18.56
C GLN A 143 -10.25 0.06 -17.30
N PHE A 144 -9.59 0.45 -16.19
CA PHE A 144 -9.54 -0.37 -14.97
C PHE A 144 -10.93 -0.62 -14.40
N SER A 145 -11.80 0.39 -14.36
CA SER A 145 -13.15 0.22 -13.83
C SER A 145 -13.95 -0.82 -14.61
N SER A 146 -13.89 -0.77 -15.95
CA SER A 146 -14.54 -1.75 -16.81
C SER A 146 -13.97 -3.15 -16.58
N TYR A 147 -12.64 -3.30 -16.52
CA TYR A 147 -12.02 -4.61 -16.29
C TYR A 147 -12.37 -5.19 -14.92
N LEU A 148 -12.39 -4.36 -13.87
CA LEU A 148 -12.74 -4.78 -12.52
C LEU A 148 -14.19 -5.27 -12.42
N THR A 149 -15.12 -4.65 -13.14
CA THR A 149 -16.52 -5.07 -13.11
C THR A 149 -16.84 -6.23 -14.04
N SER A 150 -16.29 -6.24 -15.26
CA SER A 150 -16.60 -7.27 -16.26
C SER A 150 -15.80 -8.56 -16.11
N GLU A 151 -14.50 -8.47 -15.83
CA GLU A 151 -13.58 -9.63 -15.87
C GLU A 151 -13.20 -10.15 -14.48
N VAL A 152 -13.13 -9.27 -13.47
CA VAL A 152 -12.71 -9.65 -12.12
C VAL A 152 -13.89 -10.09 -11.25
N GLY A 153 -15.05 -9.44 -11.41
CA GLY A 153 -16.30 -9.81 -10.74
C GLY A 153 -16.83 -8.80 -9.71
N PHE A 154 -16.28 -7.59 -9.63
CA PHE A 154 -16.90 -6.54 -8.81
C PHE A 154 -18.27 -6.14 -9.42
N THR A 155 -19.28 -5.99 -8.59
CA THR A 155 -20.66 -5.76 -9.04
C THR A 155 -20.91 -4.33 -9.51
N ARG A 156 -20.27 -3.34 -8.88
CA ARG A 156 -20.36 -1.93 -9.27
C ARG A 156 -19.16 -1.12 -8.83
N SER A 157 -19.00 0.05 -9.44
CA SER A 157 -18.00 1.06 -9.09
C SER A 157 -18.66 2.41 -8.78
N GLU A 158 -18.18 3.09 -7.74
CA GLU A 158 -18.61 4.42 -7.33
C GLU A 158 -17.42 5.38 -7.35
N PHE A 159 -17.63 6.61 -7.82
CA PHE A 159 -16.60 7.66 -7.77
C PHE A 159 -16.73 8.44 -6.44
N LEU A 160 -15.70 8.38 -5.60
CA LEU A 160 -15.68 9.04 -4.29
C LEU A 160 -15.17 10.49 -4.34
N GLY A 161 -14.62 10.93 -5.47
CA GLY A 161 -14.01 12.24 -5.62
C GLY A 161 -12.48 12.19 -5.77
N ALA A 162 -11.88 13.37 -5.94
CA ALA A 162 -10.44 13.56 -5.89
C ALA A 162 -10.08 14.44 -4.68
N PRO A 163 -9.08 14.07 -3.87
CA PRO A 163 -8.70 14.88 -2.71
C PRO A 163 -8.13 16.22 -3.18
N LYS A 164 -8.49 17.29 -2.45
CA LYS A 164 -7.90 18.62 -2.66
C LYS A 164 -6.46 18.57 -2.16
N CYS A 165 -5.51 18.62 -3.09
CA CYS A 165 -4.08 18.69 -2.79
C CYS A 165 -3.47 19.94 -3.43
N SER A 166 -2.51 20.60 -2.78
CA SER A 166 -1.78 21.73 -3.37
C SER A 166 -1.02 21.34 -4.63
N ILE A 167 -0.63 20.06 -4.75
CA ILE A 167 0.09 19.51 -5.89
C ILE A 167 -0.89 18.77 -6.81
N ARG A 168 -1.14 19.33 -8.00
CA ARG A 168 -2.06 18.76 -9.01
C ARG A 168 -1.82 17.28 -9.31
N GLY A 169 -0.57 16.83 -9.29
CA GLY A 169 -0.20 15.43 -9.56
C GLY A 169 -0.72 14.40 -8.54
N PHE A 170 -1.21 14.85 -7.39
CA PHE A 170 -1.81 14.02 -6.33
C PHE A 170 -3.34 14.23 -6.19
N GLN A 171 -3.95 15.08 -7.02
CA GLN A 171 -5.40 15.20 -7.12
C GLN A 171 -5.94 14.09 -8.02
N ARG A 172 -5.93 12.84 -7.52
CA ARG A 172 -6.32 11.66 -8.30
C ARG A 172 -7.70 11.16 -7.91
N PRO A 173 -8.48 10.61 -8.86
CA PRO A 173 -9.78 10.07 -8.55
C PRO A 173 -9.66 8.86 -7.63
N ILE A 174 -10.54 8.78 -6.63
CA ILE A 174 -10.71 7.61 -5.78
C ILE A 174 -12.01 6.93 -6.19
N PHE A 175 -11.93 5.62 -6.42
CA PHE A 175 -13.05 4.77 -6.76
C PHE A 175 -13.28 3.73 -5.66
N LEU A 176 -14.55 3.41 -5.44
CA LEU A 176 -14.99 2.34 -4.57
C LEU A 176 -15.64 1.24 -5.41
N PHE A 177 -15.17 0.01 -5.28
CA PHE A 177 -15.75 -1.16 -5.93
C PHE A 177 -16.38 -2.08 -4.89
N HIS A 178 -17.55 -2.61 -5.23
CA HIS A 178 -18.32 -3.52 -4.38
C HIS A 178 -18.16 -4.95 -4.85
N LYS A 179 -17.77 -5.86 -3.94
CA LYS A 179 -17.78 -7.30 -4.19
C LYS A 179 -19.17 -7.85 -3.91
#